data_AF-A0A919U155-F1
#
_entry.id   AF-A0A919U155-F1
#
_cell.length_a   1.000
_cell.length_b   1.000
_cell.length_c   1.000
_cell.angle_alpha   90.00
_cell.angle_beta   90.00
_cell.angle_gamma   90.00
#
_symmetry.space_group_name_H-M   'P 1'
#
loop_
_entity.id
_entity.type
_entity.pdbx_description
1 polymer ?
#
loop_
_entity_poly.entity_id
_entity_poly.type
_entity_poly.pdbx_seq_one_letter_code
_entity_poly.pdbx_strand_id
1 'polypeptide(L)'
;MDAGLRVGELAQASGLTVRTLHYYEQIGLLTPSRRSTAGHRLYDAVDAERLYRICLLRRLDMGLGEVQRAIDDPAWDLATALRTHLAALDERLEATARLRSRVAGALASEDTDLLAVVEAMTALEPSAQQRITLLVYADIGDAHAWLVRTFGLVPGRLVHDGDGAAVHGEVYAGDGVIWLHPQQETYRLASPRSLGASTAGVAVLVDDVDAHHVSSVAAGVDVRQEPVDQSYGYRVYSAYDLEGHLWSFMKALD
;
A
#
# COMPACT_ATOMS: atom_id res chain seq x y z
N MET A 1 1.24 0.85 44.97
CA MET A 1 1.21 -0.49 44.33
C MET A 1 0.19 -0.41 43.23
N ASP A 2 0.62 -0.06 42.02
CA ASP A 2 -0.32 0.11 40.92
C ASP A 2 -0.54 -1.25 40.24
N ALA A 3 -1.72 -1.82 40.46
CA ALA A 3 -2.10 -3.10 39.89
C ALA A 3 -2.29 -2.92 38.39
N GLY A 4 -1.34 -3.41 37.59
CA GLY A 4 -1.41 -3.31 36.14
C GLY A 4 -2.68 -3.99 35.60
N LEU A 5 -3.25 -3.40 34.55
CA LEU A 5 -4.43 -3.89 33.85
C LEU A 5 -4.14 -5.22 33.18
N ARG A 6 -5.05 -6.18 33.28
CA ARG A 6 -5.01 -7.39 32.45
C ARG A 6 -5.34 -7.05 31.01
N VAL A 7 -4.94 -7.91 30.07
CA VAL A 7 -5.21 -7.71 28.63
C VAL A 7 -6.70 -7.47 28.32
N GLY A 8 -7.62 -8.12 29.06
CA GLY A 8 -9.06 -7.92 28.89
C GLY A 8 -9.54 -6.54 29.38
N GLU A 9 -9.00 -6.06 30.50
CA GLU A 9 -9.32 -4.74 31.06
C GLU A 9 -8.77 -3.63 30.16
N LEU A 10 -7.55 -3.82 29.64
CA LEU A 10 -6.94 -2.89 28.68
C LEU A 10 -7.69 -2.86 27.34
N ALA A 11 -8.15 -4.02 26.85
CA ALA A 11 -9.00 -4.12 25.67
C ALA A 11 -10.30 -3.34 25.85
N GLN A 12 -10.98 -3.53 26.99
CA GLN A 12 -12.20 -2.80 27.31
C GLN A 12 -11.99 -1.29 27.43
N ALA A 13 -10.91 -0.86 28.10
CA ALA A 13 -10.59 0.56 28.29
C ALA A 13 -10.17 1.28 27.00
N SER A 14 -9.57 0.57 26.04
CA SER A 14 -9.12 1.10 24.75
C SER A 14 -10.14 0.95 23.62
N GLY A 15 -11.19 0.12 23.82
CA GLY A 15 -12.15 -0.24 22.78
C GLY A 15 -11.58 -1.18 21.71
N LEU A 16 -10.44 -1.82 21.97
CA LEU A 16 -9.81 -2.78 21.08
C LEU A 16 -10.16 -4.22 21.46
N THR A 17 -9.94 -5.15 20.54
CA THR A 17 -10.07 -6.58 20.86
C THR A 17 -8.80 -7.11 21.51
N VAL A 18 -8.92 -8.14 22.36
CA VAL A 18 -7.76 -8.87 22.90
C VAL A 18 -6.87 -9.42 21.77
N ARG A 19 -7.47 -9.83 20.64
CA ARG A 19 -6.74 -10.26 19.44
C ARG A 19 -5.84 -9.15 18.89
N THR A 20 -6.35 -7.92 18.84
CA THR A 20 -5.57 -6.75 18.41
C THR A 20 -4.40 -6.47 19.35
N LEU A 21 -4.60 -6.57 20.66
CA LEU A 21 -3.52 -6.37 21.63
C LEU A 21 -2.44 -7.46 21.56
N HIS A 22 -2.82 -8.72 21.34
CA HIS A 22 -1.85 -9.79 21.07
C HIS A 22 -1.09 -9.56 19.76
N TYR A 23 -1.77 -9.06 18.73
CA TYR A 23 -1.10 -8.71 17.49
C TYR A 23 -0.10 -7.57 17.69
N TYR A 24 -0.45 -6.53 18.45
CA TYR A 24 0.48 -5.45 18.79
C TYR A 24 1.68 -5.95 19.62
N GLU A 25 1.49 -6.91 20.51
CA GLU A 25 2.61 -7.57 21.21
C GLU A 25 3.49 -8.36 20.22
N GLN A 26 2.87 -9.11 19.29
CA GLN A 26 3.58 -9.93 18.30
C GLN A 26 4.49 -9.10 17.39
N ILE A 27 4.05 -7.91 16.99
CA ILE A 27 4.83 -6.99 16.14
C ILE A 27 5.73 -6.04 16.97
N GLY A 28 5.76 -6.19 18.30
CA GLY A 28 6.56 -5.35 19.20
C GLY A 28 6.02 -3.93 19.39
N LEU A 29 4.82 -3.62 18.91
CA LEU A 29 4.22 -2.29 19.00
C LEU A 29 3.73 -1.97 20.42
N LEU A 30 3.21 -2.96 21.15
CA LEU A 30 2.83 -2.83 22.57
C LEU A 30 3.18 -4.10 23.34
N THR A 31 4.18 -4.02 24.20
CA THR A 31 4.60 -5.11 25.10
C THR A 31 4.08 -4.88 26.53
N PRO A 32 3.64 -5.92 27.24
CA PRO A 32 3.22 -5.79 28.64
C PRO A 32 4.43 -5.51 29.53
N SER A 33 4.33 -4.49 30.39
CA SER A 33 5.40 -4.15 31.33
C SER A 33 5.72 -5.26 32.33
N ARG A 34 4.73 -6.09 32.70
CA ARG A 34 4.93 -7.21 33.64
C ARG A 34 4.10 -8.44 33.30
N ARG A 35 4.46 -9.56 33.95
CA ARG A 35 3.60 -10.74 34.05
C ARG A 35 3.32 -11.02 35.53
N SER A 36 2.10 -11.47 35.82
CA SER A 36 1.71 -11.93 37.17
C SER A 36 2.44 -13.22 37.54
N THR A 37 2.43 -13.60 38.82
CA THR A 37 2.95 -14.90 39.29
C THR A 37 2.28 -16.10 38.63
N ALA A 38 1.03 -15.93 38.17
CA ALA A 38 0.28 -16.94 37.42
C ALA A 38 0.47 -16.86 35.88
N GLY A 39 1.41 -16.04 35.39
CA GLY A 39 1.76 -15.92 33.96
C GLY A 39 0.93 -14.94 33.12
N HIS A 40 -0.15 -14.36 33.69
CA HIS A 40 -0.97 -13.36 32.98
C HIS A 40 -0.21 -12.07 32.67
N ARG A 41 -0.51 -11.46 31.51
CA ARG A 41 0.01 -10.14 31.09
C ARG A 41 -0.58 -9.03 31.97
N LEU A 42 0.28 -8.11 32.39
CA LEU A 42 -0.08 -6.94 33.18
C LEU A 42 0.49 -5.69 32.51
N TYR A 43 -0.38 -4.73 32.24
CA TYR A 43 -0.08 -3.47 31.57
C TYR A 43 -0.19 -2.32 32.56
N ASP A 44 0.86 -1.52 32.72
CA ASP A 44 0.81 -0.37 33.63
C ASP A 44 0.36 0.93 32.92
N ALA A 45 0.45 2.06 33.64
CA ALA A 45 0.04 3.35 33.10
C ALA A 45 0.85 3.77 31.85
N VAL A 46 2.13 3.38 31.76
CA VAL A 46 3.00 3.71 30.61
C VAL A 46 2.55 2.92 29.39
N ASP A 47 2.20 1.64 29.59
CA ASP A 47 1.65 0.81 28.52
C ASP A 47 0.31 1.36 28.02
N ALA A 48 -0.55 1.82 28.94
CA ALA A 48 -1.82 2.43 28.59
C ALA A 48 -1.63 3.74 27.80
N GLU A 49 -0.71 4.60 28.22
CA GLU A 49 -0.36 5.83 27.51
C GLU A 49 0.17 5.53 26.09
N ARG A 50 1.07 4.56 25.97
CA ARG A 50 1.56 4.08 24.67
C ARG A 50 0.41 3.58 23.80
N LEU A 51 -0.52 2.81 24.36
CA LEU A 51 -1.70 2.32 23.63
C LEU A 51 -2.61 3.46 23.18
N TYR A 52 -2.84 4.48 24.01
CA TYR A 52 -3.62 5.65 23.60
C TYR A 52 -2.95 6.41 22.45
N ARG A 53 -1.61 6.52 22.46
CA ARG A 53 -0.85 7.11 21.36
C ARG A 53 -0.96 6.29 20.07
N ILE A 54 -0.87 4.95 20.16
CA ILE A 54 -1.14 4.05 19.02
C ILE A 54 -2.54 4.28 18.45
N CYS A 55 -3.56 4.32 19.32
CA CYS A 55 -4.94 4.54 18.92
C CYS A 55 -5.15 5.91 18.26
N LEU A 56 -4.54 6.96 18.79
CA LEU A 56 -4.60 8.30 18.22
C LEU A 56 -4.00 8.33 16.82
N LEU A 57 -2.79 7.80 16.65
CA LEU A 57 -2.09 7.80 15.36
C LEU A 57 -2.83 6.92 14.33
N ARG A 58 -3.40 5.79 14.76
CA ARG A 58 -4.27 4.95 13.90
C ARG A 58 -5.54 5.66 13.45
N ARG A 59 -6.06 6.62 14.22
CA ARG A 59 -7.21 7.46 13.81
C ARG A 59 -6.84 8.53 12.80
N LEU A 60 -5.56 8.82 12.63
CA LEU A 60 -5.03 9.72 11.60
C LEU A 60 -4.71 8.96 10.29
N ASP A 61 -5.33 7.79 10.10
CA ASP A 61 -5.13 6.88 8.97
C ASP A 61 -3.71 6.34 8.79
N MET A 62 -2.83 6.48 9.79
CA MET A 62 -1.46 5.96 9.73
C MET A 62 -1.42 4.43 9.77
N GLY A 63 -0.56 3.82 8.95
CA GLY A 63 -0.30 2.38 8.99
C GLY A 63 0.48 1.97 10.25
N LEU A 64 0.36 0.70 10.68
CA LEU A 64 0.99 0.25 11.95
C LEU A 64 2.52 0.40 11.97
N GLY A 65 3.19 0.26 10.82
CA GLY A 65 4.64 0.49 10.71
C GLY A 65 5.03 1.97 10.85
N GLU A 66 4.19 2.90 10.37
CA GLU A 66 4.38 4.33 10.59
C GLU A 66 4.11 4.71 12.04
N VAL A 67 3.08 4.12 12.64
CA VAL A 67 2.76 4.29 14.06
C VAL A 67 3.93 3.81 14.94
N GLN A 68 4.54 2.67 14.61
CA GLN A 68 5.71 2.17 15.33
C GLN A 68 6.88 3.15 15.28
N ARG A 69 7.27 3.60 14.08
CA ARG A 69 8.33 4.62 13.90
C ARG A 69 8.02 5.90 14.65
N ALA A 70 6.77 6.37 14.60
CA ALA A 70 6.32 7.60 15.25
C ALA A 70 6.38 7.55 16.78
N ILE A 71 6.19 6.37 17.34
CA ILE A 71 6.21 6.18 18.80
C ILE A 71 7.63 5.94 19.29
N ASP A 72 8.44 5.23 18.52
CA ASP A 72 9.79 4.81 18.92
C ASP A 72 10.87 5.87 18.63
N ASP A 73 10.62 6.82 17.72
CA ASP A 73 11.52 7.92 17.40
C ASP A 73 11.17 9.19 18.20
N PRO A 74 12.05 9.65 19.12
CA PRO A 74 11.85 10.90 19.87
C PRO A 74 11.90 12.15 18.98
N ALA A 75 12.54 12.07 17.81
CA ALA A 75 12.64 13.14 16.84
C ALA A 75 11.45 13.17 15.87
N TRP A 76 10.55 12.18 15.94
CA TRP A 76 9.41 12.13 15.05
C TRP A 76 8.45 13.30 15.32
N ASP A 77 8.26 14.12 14.30
CA ASP A 77 7.47 15.35 14.42
C ASP A 77 5.97 15.07 14.23
N LEU A 78 5.29 14.81 15.36
CA LEU A 78 3.83 14.71 15.43
C LEU A 78 3.14 15.93 14.81
N ALA A 79 3.71 17.12 14.97
CA ALA A 79 3.11 18.32 14.41
C ALA A 79 3.20 18.31 12.88
N THR A 80 4.26 17.78 12.27
CA THR A 80 4.32 17.59 10.81
C THR A 80 3.31 16.56 10.33
N ALA A 81 3.19 15.40 10.98
CA ALA A 81 2.19 14.40 10.59
C ALA A 81 0.75 14.92 10.71
N LEU A 82 0.43 15.63 11.79
CA LEU A 82 -0.86 16.30 11.97
C LEU A 82 -1.10 17.38 10.90
N ARG A 83 -0.07 18.16 10.53
CA ARG A 83 -0.17 19.16 9.44
C ARG A 83 -0.46 18.50 8.10
N THR A 84 0.21 17.39 7.78
CA THR A 84 -0.06 16.62 6.54
C THR A 84 -1.48 16.06 6.54
N HIS A 85 -1.94 15.49 7.64
CA HIS A 85 -3.31 14.98 7.74
C HIS A 85 -4.35 16.12 7.66
N LEU A 86 -4.08 17.25 8.31
CA LEU A 86 -4.92 18.45 8.23
C LEU A 86 -5.04 18.95 6.79
N ALA A 87 -3.93 19.03 6.04
CA ALA A 87 -3.95 19.42 4.63
C ALA A 87 -4.81 18.46 3.78
N ALA A 88 -4.69 17.15 4.00
CA ALA A 88 -5.51 16.16 3.30
C ALA A 88 -7.01 16.28 3.67
N LEU A 89 -7.33 16.59 4.92
CA LEU A 89 -8.70 16.85 5.36
C LEU A 89 -9.26 18.15 4.74
N ASP A 90 -8.44 19.20 4.66
CA ASP A 90 -8.81 20.46 4.04
C ASP A 90 -9.11 20.27 2.55
N GLU A 91 -8.28 19.54 1.82
CA GLU A 91 -8.52 19.18 0.41
C GLU A 91 -9.85 18.44 0.22
N ARG A 92 -10.14 17.47 1.09
CA ARG A 92 -11.41 16.73 1.08
C ARG A 92 -12.60 17.62 1.40
N LEU A 93 -12.46 18.54 2.35
CA LEU A 93 -13.50 19.46 2.77
C LEU A 93 -13.84 20.43 1.64
N GLU A 94 -12.82 20.99 0.99
CA GLU A 94 -13.02 21.84 -0.17
C GLU A 94 -13.69 21.11 -1.33
N ALA A 95 -13.28 19.87 -1.64
CA ALA A 95 -13.90 19.06 -2.68
C ALA A 95 -15.40 18.82 -2.37
N THR A 96 -15.70 18.49 -1.12
CA THR A 96 -17.08 18.29 -0.65
C THR A 96 -17.91 19.57 -0.72
N ALA A 97 -17.33 20.71 -0.33
CA ALA A 97 -17.99 22.01 -0.39
C ALA A 97 -18.30 22.43 -1.84
N ARG A 98 -17.37 22.16 -2.78
CA ARG A 98 -17.59 22.37 -4.22
C ARG A 98 -18.74 21.52 -4.75
N LEU A 99 -18.78 20.23 -4.42
CA LEU A 99 -19.88 19.34 -4.80
C LEU A 99 -21.22 19.85 -4.26
N ARG A 100 -21.29 20.18 -2.97
CA ARG A 100 -22.49 20.74 -2.33
C ARG A 100 -22.99 21.98 -3.06
N SER A 101 -22.11 22.92 -3.40
CA SER A 101 -22.51 24.16 -4.08
C SER A 101 -23.12 23.91 -5.45
N ARG A 102 -22.64 22.90 -6.19
CA ARG A 102 -23.17 22.56 -7.51
C ARG A 102 -24.49 21.82 -7.42
N VAL A 103 -24.64 20.88 -6.47
CA VAL A 103 -25.93 20.23 -6.21
C VAL A 103 -26.98 21.27 -5.81
N ALA A 104 -26.62 22.21 -4.95
CA ALA A 104 -27.50 23.32 -4.59
C ALA A 104 -27.85 24.20 -5.80
N GLY A 105 -26.88 24.46 -6.70
CA GLY A 105 -27.12 25.20 -7.94
C GLY A 105 -28.02 24.45 -8.93
N ALA A 106 -27.83 23.14 -9.09
CA ALA A 106 -28.65 22.29 -9.95
C ALA A 106 -30.10 22.21 -9.43
N LEU A 107 -30.29 22.07 -8.12
CA LEU A 107 -31.62 22.08 -7.48
C LEU A 107 -32.32 23.44 -7.55
N ALA A 108 -31.58 24.54 -7.75
CA ALA A 108 -32.14 25.87 -7.89
C ALA A 108 -32.59 26.17 -9.34
N SER A 109 -32.35 25.26 -10.29
CA SER A 109 -32.81 25.35 -11.68
C SER A 109 -34.30 25.00 -11.79
N GLU A 110 -35.10 25.85 -12.45
CA GLU A 110 -36.53 25.60 -12.70
C GLU A 110 -36.77 24.36 -13.58
N ASP A 111 -35.83 24.05 -14.48
CA ASP A 111 -35.76 22.80 -15.25
C ASP A 111 -34.52 22.01 -14.78
N THR A 112 -34.68 21.22 -13.72
CA THR A 112 -33.60 20.33 -13.25
C THR A 112 -33.55 19.09 -14.14
N ASP A 113 -32.75 19.14 -15.20
CA ASP A 113 -32.44 17.99 -16.03
C ASP A 113 -31.49 17.03 -15.28
N LEU A 114 -31.92 15.77 -15.14
CA LEU A 114 -31.15 14.70 -14.50
C LEU A 114 -29.78 14.53 -15.16
N LEU A 115 -29.69 14.73 -16.48
CA LEU A 115 -28.43 14.61 -17.21
C LEU A 115 -27.46 15.74 -16.84
N ALA A 116 -27.95 16.98 -16.75
CA ALA A 116 -27.16 18.14 -16.32
C ALA A 116 -26.71 18.02 -14.84
N VAL A 117 -27.52 17.41 -13.98
CA VAL A 117 -27.15 17.14 -12.58
C VAL A 117 -26.07 16.06 -12.51
N VAL A 118 -26.21 14.98 -13.28
CA VAL A 118 -25.21 13.91 -13.37
C VAL A 118 -23.89 14.43 -13.95
N GLU A 119 -23.92 15.27 -14.98
CA GLU A 119 -22.73 15.96 -15.52
C GLU A 119 -22.11 16.90 -14.49
N ALA A 120 -22.94 17.63 -13.73
CA ALA A 120 -22.44 18.51 -12.69
C ALA A 120 -21.79 17.76 -11.52
N MET A 121 -22.27 16.55 -11.21
CA MET A 121 -21.72 15.68 -10.18
C MET A 121 -20.47 14.92 -10.66
N THR A 122 -20.43 14.49 -11.92
CA THR A 122 -19.30 13.74 -12.49
C THR A 122 -18.11 14.62 -12.89
N ALA A 123 -18.33 15.91 -13.20
CA ALA A 123 -17.27 16.83 -13.62
C ALA A 123 -16.29 17.27 -12.50
N LEU A 124 -16.35 16.71 -11.28
CA LEU A 124 -15.48 17.07 -10.16
C LEU A 124 -14.99 15.93 -9.24
N GLU A 125 -15.15 14.65 -9.58
CA GLU A 125 -14.27 13.63 -8.97
C GLU A 125 -12.83 13.89 -9.46
N PRO A 126 -11.75 13.67 -8.68
CA PRO A 126 -10.54 13.19 -9.34
C PRO A 126 -10.97 11.91 -10.03
N SER A 127 -11.13 11.97 -11.35
CA SER A 127 -11.76 10.90 -12.15
C SER A 127 -11.03 9.56 -12.04
N ALA A 128 -9.86 9.53 -11.42
CA ALA A 128 -9.12 8.35 -11.04
C ALA A 128 -9.05 8.23 -9.50
N GLN A 129 -9.77 7.25 -8.95
CA GLN A 129 -9.73 6.92 -7.51
C GLN A 129 -8.44 6.17 -7.11
N GLN A 130 -7.87 5.37 -8.03
CA GLN A 130 -6.61 4.67 -7.86
C GLN A 130 -6.03 4.34 -9.23
N ARG A 131 -4.70 4.48 -9.39
CA ARG A 131 -3.98 3.97 -10.57
C ARG A 131 -3.66 2.49 -10.33
N ILE A 132 -4.14 1.62 -11.22
CA ILE A 132 -3.72 0.22 -11.28
C ILE A 132 -2.73 0.06 -12.43
N THR A 133 -1.59 -0.57 -12.15
CA THR A 133 -0.64 -0.94 -13.20
C THR A 133 -1.13 -2.21 -13.87
N LEU A 134 -1.26 -2.20 -15.19
CA LEU A 134 -1.59 -3.37 -16.01
C LEU A 134 -0.34 -3.80 -16.78
N LEU A 135 0.10 -5.04 -16.60
CA LEU A 135 1.18 -5.64 -17.37
C LEU A 135 0.65 -6.75 -18.26
N VAL A 136 1.14 -6.77 -19.50
CA VAL A 136 0.70 -7.71 -20.52
C VAL A 136 1.76 -8.78 -20.72
N TYR A 137 1.34 -10.04 -20.66
CA TYR A 137 2.21 -11.22 -20.87
C TYR A 137 1.61 -12.16 -21.92
N ALA A 138 2.47 -12.93 -22.58
CA ALA A 138 2.02 -14.01 -23.46
C ALA A 138 1.43 -15.18 -22.64
N ASP A 139 2.03 -15.48 -21.47
CA ASP A 139 1.50 -16.43 -20.49
C ASP A 139 1.48 -15.78 -19.09
N ILE A 140 0.27 -15.42 -18.63
CA ILE A 140 0.14 -14.75 -17.32
C ILE A 140 0.30 -15.71 -16.13
N GLY A 141 0.14 -17.02 -16.34
CA GLY A 141 0.32 -18.02 -15.27
C GLY A 141 1.79 -18.22 -14.95
N ASP A 142 2.62 -18.38 -15.99
CA ASP A 142 4.07 -18.41 -15.84
C ASP A 142 4.61 -17.07 -15.33
N ALA A 143 4.11 -15.94 -15.86
CA ALA A 143 4.49 -14.62 -15.38
C ALA A 143 4.16 -14.41 -13.90
N HIS A 144 2.97 -14.81 -13.44
CA HIS A 144 2.59 -14.71 -12.02
C HIS A 144 3.56 -15.49 -11.13
N ALA A 145 3.81 -16.77 -11.45
CA ALA A 145 4.71 -17.61 -10.68
C ALA A 145 6.14 -17.11 -10.70
N TRP A 146 6.60 -16.59 -11.85
CA TRP A 146 7.94 -16.05 -12.02
C TRP A 146 8.13 -14.75 -11.23
N LEU A 147 7.18 -13.80 -11.30
CA LEU A 147 7.26 -12.51 -10.60
C LEU A 147 7.29 -12.70 -9.07
N VAL A 148 6.48 -13.62 -8.54
CA VAL A 148 6.45 -13.97 -7.12
C VAL A 148 7.78 -14.59 -6.69
N ARG A 149 8.29 -15.55 -7.47
CA ARG A 149 9.52 -16.28 -7.13
C ARG A 149 10.78 -15.40 -7.26
N THR A 150 10.86 -14.58 -8.31
CA THR A 150 12.08 -13.87 -8.69
C THR A 150 12.17 -12.50 -8.03
N PHE A 151 11.08 -11.73 -8.01
CA PHE A 151 11.03 -10.40 -7.40
C PHE A 151 10.38 -10.40 -6.01
N GLY A 152 10.02 -11.56 -5.47
CA GLY A 152 9.44 -11.65 -4.13
C GLY A 152 8.09 -10.93 -4.00
N LEU A 153 7.39 -10.68 -5.11
CA LEU A 153 6.07 -10.04 -5.06
C LEU A 153 5.06 -10.93 -4.34
N VAL A 154 4.09 -10.32 -3.67
CA VAL A 154 3.06 -11.08 -2.96
C VAL A 154 2.05 -11.62 -3.99
N PRO A 155 1.74 -12.93 -4.01
CA PRO A 155 0.79 -13.50 -4.95
C PRO A 155 -0.63 -13.00 -4.66
N GLY A 156 -1.31 -12.54 -5.71
CA GLY A 156 -2.75 -12.29 -5.70
C GLY A 156 -3.54 -13.38 -6.44
N ARG A 157 -4.79 -13.07 -6.75
CA ARG A 157 -5.71 -13.99 -7.44
C ARG A 157 -5.24 -14.30 -8.86
N LEU A 158 -5.37 -15.56 -9.26
CA LEU A 158 -5.18 -16.02 -10.64
C LEU A 158 -6.46 -16.73 -11.11
N VAL A 159 -7.13 -16.15 -12.11
CA VAL A 159 -8.40 -16.63 -12.65
C VAL A 159 -8.15 -17.37 -13.96
N HIS A 160 -8.80 -18.52 -14.11
CA HIS A 160 -8.74 -19.33 -15.32
C HIS A 160 -10.13 -19.39 -15.98
N ASP A 161 -10.16 -19.54 -17.30
CA ASP A 161 -11.39 -19.83 -18.04
C ASP A 161 -11.81 -21.31 -17.95
N GLY A 162 -12.86 -21.68 -18.70
CA GLY A 162 -13.37 -23.06 -18.72
C GLY A 162 -12.42 -24.08 -19.33
N ASP A 163 -11.45 -23.64 -20.13
CA ASP A 163 -10.44 -24.49 -20.78
C ASP A 163 -9.15 -24.57 -19.94
N GLY A 164 -9.11 -23.88 -18.79
CA GLY A 164 -8.00 -23.88 -17.86
C GLY A 164 -6.88 -22.89 -18.22
N ALA A 165 -7.09 -22.00 -19.20
CA ALA A 165 -6.13 -20.95 -19.51
C ALA A 165 -6.28 -19.79 -18.53
N ALA A 166 -5.16 -19.22 -18.08
CA ALA A 166 -5.19 -18.06 -17.19
C ALA A 166 -5.63 -16.80 -17.96
N VAL A 167 -6.67 -16.12 -17.48
CA VAL A 167 -7.29 -14.96 -18.16
C VAL A 167 -7.19 -13.65 -17.38
N HIS A 168 -6.91 -13.71 -16.08
CA HIS A 168 -6.64 -12.55 -15.24
C HIS A 168 -5.75 -12.94 -14.06
N GLY A 169 -4.70 -12.17 -13.79
CA GLY A 169 -3.80 -12.40 -12.66
C GLY A 169 -3.58 -11.13 -11.84
N GLU A 170 -3.25 -11.30 -10.57
CA GLU A 170 -2.91 -10.21 -9.66
C GLU A 170 -1.61 -10.57 -8.92
N VAL A 171 -0.72 -9.60 -8.78
CA VAL A 171 0.40 -9.62 -7.83
C VAL A 171 0.43 -8.29 -7.10
N TYR A 172 0.97 -8.26 -5.89
CA TYR A 172 1.08 -7.04 -5.08
C TYR A 172 2.53 -6.64 -4.90
N ALA A 173 2.79 -5.35 -5.08
CA ALA A 173 4.05 -4.69 -4.78
C ALA A 173 3.77 -3.60 -3.73
N GLY A 174 4.09 -3.89 -2.46
CA GLY A 174 3.66 -3.05 -1.34
C GLY A 174 2.13 -3.09 -1.15
N ASP A 175 1.50 -1.91 -1.10
CA ASP A 175 0.05 -1.72 -0.99
C ASP A 175 -0.66 -1.63 -2.36
N GLY A 176 0.11 -1.58 -3.45
CA GLY A 176 -0.40 -1.50 -4.82
C GLY A 176 -0.62 -2.87 -5.47
N VAL A 177 -1.74 -3.02 -6.18
CA VAL A 177 -2.00 -4.19 -7.03
C VAL A 177 -1.49 -3.95 -8.45
N ILE A 178 -0.85 -4.96 -9.03
CA ILE A 178 -0.50 -5.05 -10.45
C ILE A 178 -1.37 -6.13 -11.07
N TRP A 179 -2.10 -5.77 -12.11
CA TRP A 179 -2.90 -6.71 -12.89
C TRP A 179 -2.05 -7.30 -14.03
N LEU A 180 -2.15 -8.62 -14.18
CA LEU A 180 -1.54 -9.38 -15.25
C LEU A 180 -2.64 -9.75 -16.24
N HIS A 181 -2.47 -9.35 -17.49
CA HIS A 181 -3.45 -9.56 -18.54
C HIS A 181 -2.79 -10.28 -19.72
N PRO A 182 -3.47 -11.26 -20.34
CA PRO A 182 -2.93 -11.89 -21.53
C PRO A 182 -2.88 -10.88 -22.69
N GLN A 183 -1.97 -11.07 -23.63
CA GLN A 183 -2.00 -10.30 -24.87
C GLN A 183 -3.34 -10.48 -25.60
N GLN A 184 -3.90 -9.38 -26.12
CA GLN A 184 -5.18 -9.36 -26.83
C GLN A 184 -5.13 -8.36 -27.98
N GLU A 185 -5.23 -8.87 -29.20
CA GLU A 185 -5.18 -8.07 -30.43
C GLU A 185 -6.32 -7.04 -30.50
N THR A 186 -7.53 -7.41 -30.07
CA THR A 186 -8.72 -6.54 -30.05
C THR A 186 -8.47 -5.23 -29.31
N TYR A 187 -7.69 -5.28 -28.22
CA TYR A 187 -7.33 -4.11 -27.42
C TYR A 187 -5.91 -3.60 -27.71
N ARG A 188 -5.23 -4.17 -28.72
CA ARG A 188 -3.84 -3.88 -29.07
C ARG A 188 -2.88 -4.04 -27.90
N LEU A 189 -3.14 -5.03 -27.05
CA LEU A 189 -2.29 -5.39 -25.93
C LEU A 189 -1.36 -6.51 -26.38
N ALA A 190 -0.05 -6.28 -26.31
CA ALA A 190 0.98 -7.27 -26.62
C ALA A 190 2.08 -7.20 -25.57
N SER A 191 2.70 -8.34 -25.26
CA SER A 191 3.81 -8.36 -24.32
C SER A 191 5.12 -7.86 -24.95
N PRO A 192 6.11 -7.42 -24.15
CA PRO A 192 7.39 -6.99 -24.68
C PRO A 192 8.11 -8.10 -25.45
N ARG A 193 7.92 -9.37 -25.08
CA ARG A 193 8.46 -10.53 -25.83
C ARG A 193 7.92 -10.56 -27.26
N SER A 194 6.61 -10.37 -27.41
CA SER A 194 5.95 -10.36 -28.72
C SER A 194 6.30 -9.12 -29.54
N LEU A 195 6.53 -7.97 -28.90
CA LEU A 195 6.87 -6.71 -29.57
C LEU A 195 8.38 -6.51 -29.82
N GLY A 196 9.24 -7.23 -29.09
CA GLY A 196 10.69 -7.00 -29.05
C GLY A 196 11.10 -5.72 -28.31
N ALA A 197 10.18 -5.05 -27.61
CA ALA A 197 10.44 -3.82 -26.89
C ALA A 197 9.42 -3.60 -25.75
N SER A 198 9.86 -2.97 -24.66
CA SER A 198 8.97 -2.47 -23.60
C SER A 198 8.65 -1.00 -23.82
N THR A 199 7.37 -0.64 -23.80
CA THR A 199 6.90 0.75 -23.98
C THR A 199 6.68 1.49 -22.66
N ALA A 200 6.72 0.76 -21.54
CA ALA A 200 6.64 1.29 -20.19
C ALA A 200 7.58 0.50 -19.26
N GLY A 201 7.80 1.01 -18.05
CA GLY A 201 8.52 0.32 -16.99
C GLY A 201 7.82 0.49 -15.64
N VAL A 202 8.15 -0.39 -14.71
CA VAL A 202 7.60 -0.38 -13.35
C VAL A 202 8.70 0.00 -12.37
N ALA A 203 8.44 0.99 -11.52
CA ALA A 203 9.31 1.36 -10.42
C ALA A 203 8.66 0.94 -9.10
N VAL A 204 9.42 0.23 -8.25
CA VAL A 204 8.98 -0.28 -6.96
C VAL A 204 9.93 0.19 -5.88
N LEU A 205 9.39 0.70 -4.77
CA LEU A 205 10.16 1.02 -3.59
C LEU A 205 10.41 -0.25 -2.77
N VAL A 206 11.65 -0.47 -2.35
CA VAL A 206 12.06 -1.62 -1.53
C VAL A 206 12.84 -1.16 -0.31
N ASP A 207 12.81 -1.95 0.75
CA ASP A 207 13.50 -1.64 2.01
C ASP A 207 15.03 -1.70 1.88
N ASP A 208 15.53 -2.57 1.00
CA ASP A 208 16.96 -2.78 0.72
C ASP A 208 17.15 -3.19 -0.75
N VAL A 209 17.76 -2.27 -1.52
CA VAL A 209 17.99 -2.42 -2.96
C VAL A 209 19.04 -3.49 -3.25
N ASP A 210 20.09 -3.58 -2.43
CA ASP A 210 21.18 -4.52 -2.64
C ASP A 210 20.76 -5.95 -2.29
N ALA A 211 20.05 -6.13 -1.18
CA ALA A 211 19.54 -7.43 -0.79
C ALA A 211 18.51 -7.96 -1.81
N HIS A 212 17.60 -7.10 -2.27
CA HIS A 212 16.62 -7.45 -3.30
C HIS A 212 17.30 -7.80 -4.63
N HIS A 213 18.34 -7.05 -5.02
CA HIS A 213 19.16 -7.34 -6.20
C HIS A 213 19.81 -8.72 -6.11
N VAL A 214 20.51 -9.03 -5.00
CA VAL A 214 21.17 -10.33 -4.80
C VAL A 214 20.18 -11.49 -4.92
N SER A 215 19.00 -11.37 -4.29
CA SER A 215 17.94 -12.38 -4.39
C SER A 215 17.44 -12.55 -5.84
N SER A 216 17.26 -11.44 -6.55
CA SER A 216 16.78 -11.47 -7.94
C SER A 216 17.80 -12.10 -8.90
N VAL A 217 19.10 -11.80 -8.72
CA VAL A 217 20.20 -12.41 -9.48
C VAL A 217 20.29 -13.90 -9.21
N ALA A 218 20.15 -14.32 -7.94
CA ALA A 218 20.15 -15.74 -7.58
C ALA A 218 18.97 -16.50 -8.22
N ALA A 219 17.85 -15.82 -8.48
CA ALA A 219 16.69 -16.35 -9.19
C ALA A 219 16.82 -16.27 -10.74
N GLY A 220 17.94 -15.75 -11.26
CA GLY A 220 18.25 -15.74 -12.69
C GLY A 220 17.65 -14.57 -13.47
N VAL A 221 17.44 -13.42 -12.84
CA VAL A 221 16.97 -12.22 -13.55
C VAL A 221 18.01 -11.70 -14.55
N ASP A 222 17.55 -11.13 -15.66
CA ASP A 222 18.38 -10.36 -16.59
C ASP A 222 18.59 -8.93 -16.05
N VAL A 223 19.78 -8.66 -15.50
CA VAL A 223 20.11 -7.36 -14.91
C VAL A 223 20.48 -6.36 -16.00
N ARG A 224 19.71 -5.26 -16.07
CA ARG A 224 19.97 -4.13 -16.96
C ARG A 224 20.94 -3.12 -16.35
N GLN A 225 20.85 -2.91 -15.04
CA GLN A 225 21.69 -1.99 -14.29
C GLN A 225 21.88 -2.48 -12.85
N GLU A 226 23.13 -2.64 -12.46
CA GLU A 226 23.57 -2.95 -11.09
C GLU A 226 23.18 -1.83 -10.10
N PRO A 227 23.05 -2.13 -8.79
CA PRO A 227 22.74 -1.14 -7.76
C PRO A 227 23.69 0.06 -7.77
N VAL A 228 23.13 1.25 -7.97
CA VAL A 228 23.87 2.51 -8.03
C VAL A 228 23.10 3.65 -7.39
N ASP A 229 23.82 4.57 -6.75
CA ASP A 229 23.27 5.79 -6.18
C ASP A 229 23.06 6.82 -7.28
N GLN A 230 21.86 7.36 -7.35
CA GLN A 230 21.42 8.32 -8.35
C GLN A 230 21.56 9.74 -7.82
N SER A 231 21.85 10.68 -8.72
CA SER A 231 22.01 12.11 -8.38
C SER A 231 20.74 12.75 -7.78
N TYR A 232 19.58 12.13 -7.99
CA TYR A 232 18.29 12.54 -7.44
C TYR A 232 17.93 11.87 -6.10
N GLY A 233 18.91 11.28 -5.40
CA GLY A 233 18.76 10.87 -3.99
C GLY A 233 18.19 9.47 -3.77
N TYR A 234 18.37 8.55 -4.73
CA TYR A 234 17.90 7.16 -4.60
C TYR A 234 19.00 6.17 -4.93
N ARG A 235 19.09 5.07 -4.19
CA ARG A 235 19.78 3.86 -4.62
C ARG A 235 18.84 3.06 -5.52
N VAL A 236 19.30 2.63 -6.70
CA VAL A 236 18.46 1.98 -7.71
C VAL A 236 19.21 0.85 -8.40
N TYR A 237 18.55 -0.27 -8.65
CA TYR A 237 18.95 -1.24 -9.68
C TYR A 237 17.78 -1.48 -10.65
N SER A 238 18.07 -1.95 -11.86
CA SER A 238 17.04 -2.26 -12.85
C SER A 238 17.29 -3.60 -13.56
N ALA A 239 16.21 -4.27 -13.94
CA ALA A 239 16.26 -5.58 -14.56
C ALA A 239 15.09 -5.79 -15.54
N TYR A 240 15.24 -6.77 -16.43
CA TYR A 240 14.17 -7.25 -17.29
C TYR A 240 13.51 -8.49 -16.68
N ASP A 241 12.18 -8.57 -16.77
CA ASP A 241 11.47 -9.80 -16.39
C ASP A 241 11.49 -10.86 -17.50
N LEU A 242 10.83 -12.00 -17.27
CA LEU A 242 10.82 -13.15 -18.21
C LEU A 242 10.33 -12.82 -19.63
N GLU A 243 9.62 -11.70 -19.83
CA GLU A 243 9.14 -11.25 -21.13
C GLU A 243 9.77 -9.94 -21.59
N GLY A 244 10.64 -9.33 -20.79
CA GLY A 244 11.36 -8.11 -21.17
C GLY A 244 10.71 -6.82 -20.69
N HIS A 245 9.76 -6.84 -19.74
CA HIS A 245 9.33 -5.58 -19.09
C HIS A 245 10.49 -5.03 -18.27
N LEU A 246 10.66 -3.71 -18.29
CA LEU A 246 11.68 -3.04 -17.49
C LEU A 246 11.16 -2.80 -16.06
N TRP A 247 11.90 -3.29 -15.07
CA TRP A 247 11.66 -3.06 -13.66
C TRP A 247 12.81 -2.28 -13.04
N SER A 248 12.49 -1.34 -12.16
CA SER A 248 13.44 -0.60 -11.35
C SER A 248 13.05 -0.71 -9.88
N PHE A 249 13.99 -1.11 -9.03
CA PHE A 249 13.78 -1.22 -7.59
C PHE A 249 14.64 -0.17 -6.90
N MET A 250 14.05 0.59 -6.00
CA MET A 250 14.70 1.77 -5.45
C MET A 250 14.40 2.04 -3.98
N LYS A 251 15.31 2.78 -3.34
CA LYS A 251 15.18 3.27 -1.97
C LYS A 251 15.77 4.67 -1.90
N ALA A 252 15.13 5.58 -1.17
CA ALA A 252 15.71 6.89 -0.90
C ALA A 252 17.04 6.73 -0.13
N LEU A 253 18.03 7.56 -0.46
CA LEU A 253 19.27 7.64 0.31
C LEU A 253 18.98 8.42 1.61
N ASP A 254 19.60 7.98 2.71
CA ASP A 254 19.51 8.62 4.02
C ASP A 254 20.28 9.95 4.09
#